data_AF-A0A4Q2W1Q8-F1
#
_entry.id   AF-A0A4Q2W1Q8-F1
#
_cell.length_a   1.000
_cell.length_b   1.000
_cell.length_c   1.000
_cell.angle_alpha   90.00
_cell.angle_beta   90.00
_cell.angle_gamma   90.00
#
_symmetry.space_group_name_H-M   'P 1'
#
loop_
_entity.id
_entity.type
_entity.pdbx_description
1 polymer ?
#
loop_
_entity_poly.entity_id
_entity_poly.type
_entity_poly.pdbx_seq_one_letter_code
_entity_poly.pdbx_strand_id
1 'polypeptide(L)'
;MPNHKRKSLSQGPFDGLRNENNHTGKTPAPRRQRFDALFDDPDDYILDNHLGRSIRRMLSPLSKEALVINMDDDAYEYNILQKSPKELHQELRRHITDVKEGLEQSEDKSDLDEHIIDELARMVYGSNMIENVGGGLDFTLKLCKDVFRGGKEPPEEISERDPDYEQLEIYLSNNDLPCKHADILQSYREIVQHAEAARFMIEQVCINSKGLSEDIIVQAHGDLTYKIEISEHISWNVYSGRYRLWNVQCGSHVFMDHSKVRIAMRDMIEELESDIKKATNKGQIDPVALASKYCHQFV
;
A
#
# COMPACT_ATOMS: atom_id res chain seq x y z
N MET A 1 43.52 2.00 -5.32
CA MET A 1 42.24 1.31 -5.60
C MET A 1 41.11 2.26 -5.21
N PRO A 2 40.25 2.69 -6.15
CA PRO A 2 39.24 3.68 -5.84
C PRO A 2 38.03 3.03 -5.15
N ASN A 3 37.71 3.52 -3.95
CA ASN A 3 36.51 3.20 -3.18
C ASN A 3 35.27 3.71 -3.94
N HIS A 4 34.54 2.80 -4.59
CA HIS A 4 33.19 3.10 -5.06
C HIS A 4 32.22 3.06 -3.88
N LYS A 5 31.93 4.23 -3.30
CA LYS A 5 30.73 4.43 -2.49
C LYS A 5 29.51 4.23 -3.39
N ARG A 6 28.66 3.24 -3.08
CA ARG A 6 27.31 3.14 -3.66
C ARG A 6 26.60 4.48 -3.44
N LYS A 7 26.13 5.09 -4.53
CA LYS A 7 25.19 6.21 -4.44
C LYS A 7 23.88 5.68 -3.85
N SER A 8 23.37 6.33 -2.81
CA SER A 8 22.05 6.03 -2.26
C SER A 8 20.98 6.26 -3.33
N LEU A 9 19.95 5.42 -3.34
CA LEU A 9 18.70 5.62 -4.07
C LEU A 9 17.87 6.72 -3.35
N SER A 10 18.46 7.90 -3.15
CA SER A 10 17.82 9.02 -2.45
C SER A 10 17.06 9.93 -3.42
N GLN A 11 16.31 9.34 -4.35
CA GLN A 11 15.40 10.07 -5.22
C GLN A 11 14.10 9.29 -5.23
N GLY A 12 13.13 9.73 -4.42
CA GLY A 12 11.76 9.24 -4.53
C GLY A 12 11.23 9.49 -5.96
N PRO A 13 10.20 8.76 -6.42
CA PRO A 13 9.69 8.80 -7.79
C PRO A 13 9.06 10.15 -8.14
N PHE A 14 8.89 11.06 -7.17
CA PHE A 14 8.35 12.40 -7.35
C PHE A 14 9.43 13.50 -7.34
N ASP A 15 10.68 13.15 -7.00
CA ASP A 15 11.78 14.12 -6.92
C ASP A 15 12.30 14.45 -8.33
N GLY A 16 11.93 15.63 -8.84
CA GLY A 16 12.37 16.13 -10.15
C GLY A 16 11.29 16.28 -11.23
N LEU A 17 10.01 16.19 -10.88
CA LEU A 17 8.90 16.50 -11.79
C LEU A 17 8.92 17.98 -12.19
N ARG A 18 9.52 18.31 -13.34
CA ARG A 18 9.39 19.62 -13.99
C ARG A 18 8.17 19.59 -14.90
N ASN A 19 7.19 20.44 -14.62
CA ASN A 19 6.01 20.59 -15.46
C ASN A 19 6.17 21.82 -16.37
N GLU A 20 6.16 21.61 -17.68
CA GLU A 20 6.03 22.67 -18.68
C GLU A 20 4.52 22.81 -18.97
N ASN A 21 3.83 23.73 -18.29
CA ASN A 21 2.68 24.53 -18.78
C ASN A 21 1.85 25.10 -17.61
N ASN A 22 1.80 26.44 -17.54
CA ASN A 22 1.05 27.22 -16.55
C ASN A 22 -0.35 27.54 -17.07
N HIS A 23 -1.42 27.05 -16.42
CA HIS A 23 -2.72 27.75 -16.43
C HIS A 23 -3.47 27.56 -15.11
N THR A 24 -3.78 28.69 -14.46
CA THR A 24 -4.39 28.80 -13.15
C THR A 24 -5.91 28.97 -13.26
N GLY A 25 -6.66 28.05 -12.66
CA GLY A 25 -8.11 28.18 -12.47
C GLY A 25 -8.53 27.50 -11.17
N LYS A 26 -8.79 28.29 -10.13
CA LYS A 26 -9.23 27.80 -8.81
C LYS A 26 -10.72 27.42 -8.86
N THR A 27 -11.03 26.14 -8.73
CA THR A 27 -12.39 25.62 -8.54
C THR A 27 -12.49 25.07 -7.11
N PRO A 28 -13.56 25.36 -6.34
CA PRO A 28 -13.69 24.86 -4.97
C PRO A 28 -13.80 23.34 -4.92
N ALA A 29 -13.16 22.73 -3.91
CA ALA A 29 -13.08 21.28 -3.74
C ALA A 29 -14.46 20.67 -3.38
N PRO A 30 -14.86 19.56 -4.01
CA PRO A 30 -16.08 18.87 -3.66
C PRO A 30 -15.94 18.17 -2.30
N ARG A 31 -17.03 18.15 -1.53
CA ARG A 31 -17.14 17.36 -0.29
C ARG A 31 -17.09 15.86 -0.61
N ARG A 32 -16.45 15.10 0.29
CA ARG A 32 -16.40 13.63 0.37
C ARG A 32 -17.72 13.02 -0.13
N GLN A 33 -17.73 12.52 -1.36
CA GLN A 33 -18.63 11.44 -1.75
C GLN A 33 -17.76 10.19 -1.69
N ARG A 34 -17.90 9.41 -0.61
CA ARG A 34 -17.68 7.97 -0.75
C ARG A 34 -18.58 7.57 -1.91
N PHE A 35 -18.05 6.86 -2.90
CA PHE A 35 -18.93 6.10 -3.78
C PHE A 35 -19.65 5.12 -2.88
N ASP A 36 -20.88 5.46 -2.51
CA ASP A 36 -21.81 4.52 -1.90
C ASP A 36 -21.94 3.40 -2.94
N ALA A 37 -21.24 2.30 -2.70
CA ALA A 37 -21.57 1.08 -3.40
C ALA A 37 -23.08 0.86 -3.13
N LEU A 38 -23.83 0.61 -4.19
CA LEU A 38 -25.22 0.17 -4.10
C LEU A 38 -25.21 -1.16 -3.34
N PHE A 39 -25.29 -1.09 -2.02
CA PHE A 39 -25.46 -2.23 -1.14
C PHE A 39 -26.96 -2.52 -1.10
N ASP A 40 -27.37 -3.57 -1.82
CA ASP A 40 -28.66 -4.18 -1.61
C ASP A 40 -28.62 -4.90 -0.25
N ASP A 41 -29.48 -4.47 0.67
CA ASP A 41 -29.81 -5.03 1.99
C ASP A 41 -29.18 -4.36 3.25
N PRO A 42 -29.95 -3.56 4.03
CA PRO A 42 -29.46 -2.82 5.19
C PRO A 42 -29.21 -3.65 6.47
N ASP A 43 -29.58 -4.95 6.51
CA ASP A 43 -29.71 -5.69 7.77
C ASP A 43 -28.66 -6.80 8.02
N ASP A 44 -27.64 -7.02 7.16
CA ASP A 44 -26.81 -8.25 7.27
C ASP A 44 -25.29 -8.11 7.56
N TYR A 45 -24.74 -6.95 7.95
CA TYR A 45 -23.34 -6.93 8.41
C TYR A 45 -23.12 -5.93 9.55
N ILE A 46 -22.84 -6.45 10.76
CA ILE A 46 -21.96 -5.71 11.68
C ILE A 46 -20.60 -5.70 10.99
N LEU A 47 -20.29 -4.62 10.28
CA LEU A 47 -18.96 -4.39 9.71
C LEU A 47 -17.97 -4.46 10.88
N ASP A 48 -17.20 -5.53 10.92
CA ASP A 48 -16.14 -5.68 11.91
C ASP A 48 -15.04 -4.70 11.53
N ASN A 49 -15.09 -3.51 12.12
CA ASN A 49 -14.17 -2.43 11.81
C ASN A 49 -12.70 -2.78 12.11
N HIS A 50 -12.46 -3.86 12.87
CA HIS A 50 -11.13 -4.33 13.23
C HIS A 50 -10.53 -5.19 12.12
N LEU A 51 -9.65 -4.61 11.30
CA LEU A 51 -9.11 -5.24 10.10
C LEU A 51 -8.40 -6.57 10.39
N GLY A 52 -7.61 -6.65 11.46
CA GLY A 52 -6.94 -7.88 11.87
C GLY A 52 -7.92 -9.03 12.16
N ARG A 53 -9.10 -8.70 12.71
CA ARG A 53 -10.14 -9.67 13.02
C ARG A 53 -10.81 -10.18 11.75
N SER A 54 -11.09 -9.26 10.82
CA SER A 54 -11.64 -9.58 9.51
C SER A 54 -10.70 -10.47 8.69
N ILE A 55 -9.39 -10.19 8.68
CA ILE A 55 -8.38 -11.05 8.03
C ILE A 55 -8.37 -12.44 8.67
N ARG A 56 -8.29 -12.53 10.01
CA ARG A 56 -8.30 -13.83 10.69
C ARG A 56 -9.55 -14.64 10.37
N ARG A 57 -10.72 -14.00 10.38
CA ARG A 57 -12.01 -14.64 10.03
C ARG A 57 -12.01 -15.14 8.57
N MET A 58 -11.44 -14.37 7.64
CA MET A 58 -11.26 -14.80 6.25
C MET A 58 -10.32 -16.02 6.13
N LEU A 59 -9.26 -16.08 6.95
CA LEU A 59 -8.32 -17.21 6.95
C LEU A 59 -8.89 -18.48 7.64
N SER A 60 -9.86 -18.34 8.54
CA SER A 60 -10.39 -19.45 9.35
C SER A 60 -11.14 -20.56 8.57
N PRO A 61 -11.93 -20.28 7.51
CA PRO A 61 -12.64 -21.32 6.76
C PRO A 61 -11.84 -21.97 5.61
N LEU A 62 -10.53 -21.68 5.45
CA LEU A 62 -9.66 -22.25 4.39
C LEU A 62 -9.55 -23.79 4.50
N SER A 63 -10.59 -24.51 4.08
CA SER A 63 -10.70 -25.97 4.27
C SER A 63 -11.22 -26.73 3.05
N LYS A 64 -11.39 -26.13 1.86
CA LYS A 64 -11.84 -26.90 0.69
C LYS A 64 -11.01 -26.78 -0.58
N GLU A 65 -10.38 -25.65 -0.89
CA GLU A 65 -9.64 -25.49 -2.16
C GLU A 65 -8.37 -24.63 -1.96
N ALA A 66 -7.42 -25.12 -1.16
CA ALA A 66 -6.13 -24.46 -1.01
C ALA A 66 -5.24 -24.76 -2.23
N LEU A 67 -4.76 -23.71 -2.91
CA LEU A 67 -3.76 -23.87 -3.97
C LEU A 67 -2.43 -24.32 -3.36
N VAL A 68 -1.78 -25.28 -4.01
CA VAL A 68 -0.43 -25.68 -3.60
C VAL A 68 0.54 -24.58 -3.99
N ILE A 69 1.17 -23.97 -3.00
CA ILE A 69 2.26 -23.02 -3.24
C ILE A 69 3.40 -23.79 -3.93
N ASN A 70 3.78 -23.39 -5.14
CA ASN A 70 4.83 -24.02 -5.92
C ASN A 70 5.73 -22.95 -6.51
N MET A 71 7.04 -23.19 -6.52
CA MET A 71 8.00 -22.21 -7.06
C MET A 71 8.09 -22.39 -8.57
N ASP A 72 8.04 -21.29 -9.32
CA ASP A 72 8.32 -21.31 -10.75
C ASP A 72 9.84 -21.19 -10.98
N ASP A 73 10.52 -22.33 -11.22
CA ASP A 73 11.97 -22.40 -11.35
C ASP A 73 12.53 -21.43 -12.42
N ASP A 74 11.74 -21.08 -13.44
CA ASP A 74 12.17 -20.21 -14.54
C ASP A 74 12.02 -18.70 -14.24
N ALA A 75 11.36 -18.34 -13.14
CA ALA A 75 11.03 -16.95 -12.79
C ALA A 75 12.09 -16.25 -11.89
N TYR A 76 13.10 -16.98 -11.39
CA TYR A 76 14.03 -16.45 -10.40
C TYR A 76 15.47 -16.35 -10.94
N GLU A 77 16.02 -15.13 -10.89
CA GLU A 77 17.45 -14.92 -11.07
C GLU A 77 18.21 -15.21 -9.77
N TYR A 78 19.26 -16.03 -9.84
CA TYR A 78 20.05 -16.43 -8.67
C TYR A 78 21.43 -15.78 -8.65
N ASN A 79 21.74 -15.14 -7.52
CA ASN A 79 23.10 -14.70 -7.19
C ASN A 79 23.70 -15.63 -6.13
N ILE A 80 24.88 -16.21 -6.43
CA ILE A 80 25.59 -17.18 -5.56
C ILE A 80 25.89 -16.61 -4.16
N LEU A 81 25.91 -15.28 -4.01
CA LEU A 81 26.17 -14.61 -2.72
C LEU A 81 24.93 -14.47 -1.82
N GLN A 82 23.75 -14.90 -2.28
CA GLN A 82 22.49 -14.82 -1.55
C GLN A 82 21.90 -16.21 -1.29
N LYS A 83 20.94 -16.28 -0.36
CA LYS A 83 20.10 -17.49 -0.19
C LYS A 83 19.49 -17.86 -1.53
N SER A 84 19.46 -19.15 -1.85
CA SER A 84 18.86 -19.60 -3.10
C SER A 84 17.33 -19.38 -3.08
N PRO A 85 16.68 -19.19 -4.24
CA PRO A 85 15.22 -19.12 -4.32
C PRO A 85 14.53 -20.30 -3.64
N LYS A 86 15.12 -21.50 -3.74
CA LYS A 86 14.62 -22.73 -3.10
C LYS A 86 14.64 -22.64 -1.57
N GLU A 87 15.71 -22.09 -0.99
CA GLU A 87 15.80 -21.88 0.45
C GLU A 87 14.78 -20.85 0.93
N LEU A 88 14.62 -19.73 0.21
CA LEU A 88 13.63 -18.70 0.53
C LEU A 88 12.19 -19.23 0.39
N HIS A 89 11.91 -20.03 -0.63
CA HIS A 89 10.62 -20.68 -0.82
C HIS A 89 10.31 -21.65 0.32
N GLN A 90 11.28 -22.45 0.75
CA GLN A 90 11.11 -23.34 1.88
C GLN A 90 10.85 -22.57 3.18
N GLU A 91 11.53 -21.43 3.37
CA GLU A 91 11.30 -20.53 4.49
C GLU A 91 9.89 -19.94 4.48
N LEU A 92 9.41 -19.46 3.32
CA LEU A 92 8.03 -18.99 3.14
C LEU A 92 6.99 -20.07 3.50
N ARG A 93 7.17 -21.29 2.99
CA ARG A 93 6.26 -22.40 3.31
C ARG A 93 6.21 -22.72 4.79
N ARG A 94 7.36 -22.65 5.46
CA ARG A 94 7.45 -22.86 6.91
C ARG A 94 6.65 -21.77 7.63
N HIS A 95 6.89 -20.50 7.32
CA HIS A 95 6.15 -19.39 7.95
C HIS A 95 4.63 -19.49 7.73
N ILE A 96 4.17 -19.85 6.53
CA ILE A 96 2.74 -20.04 6.25
C ILE A 96 2.17 -21.21 7.07
N THR A 97 2.93 -22.29 7.21
CA THR A 97 2.53 -23.43 8.04
C THR A 97 2.46 -23.05 9.51
N ASP A 98 3.47 -22.34 10.03
CA ASP A 98 3.53 -21.85 11.40
C ASP A 98 2.34 -20.93 11.72
N VAL A 99 1.97 -20.02 10.79
CA VAL A 99 0.79 -19.15 10.91
C VAL A 99 -0.51 -19.96 10.93
N LYS A 100 -0.63 -20.96 10.04
CA LYS A 100 -1.80 -21.83 9.99
C LYS A 100 -1.96 -22.63 11.30
N GLU A 101 -0.89 -23.22 11.79
CA GLU A 101 -0.91 -23.97 13.06
C GLU A 101 -1.23 -23.05 14.24
N GLY A 102 -0.66 -21.84 14.28
CA GLY A 102 -0.98 -20.82 15.29
C GLY A 102 -2.46 -20.40 15.25
N LEU A 103 -3.05 -20.26 14.06
CA LEU A 103 -4.47 -19.98 13.87
C LEU A 103 -5.38 -21.09 14.41
N GLU A 104 -4.96 -22.35 14.26
CA GLU A 104 -5.71 -23.52 14.73
C GLU A 104 -5.59 -23.74 16.25
N GLN A 105 -4.44 -23.41 16.84
CA GLN A 105 -4.12 -23.67 18.26
C GLN A 105 -4.46 -22.50 19.19
N SER A 106 -4.64 -21.28 18.68
CA SER A 106 -4.87 -20.09 19.48
C SER A 106 -6.25 -20.11 20.19
N GLU A 107 -6.23 -20.19 21.53
CA GLU A 107 -7.40 -20.00 22.39
C GLU A 107 -7.80 -18.51 22.46
N ASP A 108 -6.80 -17.61 22.54
CA ASP A 108 -7.00 -16.16 22.51
C ASP A 108 -6.75 -15.58 21.12
N LYS A 109 -7.84 -15.48 20.38
CA LYS A 109 -7.86 -14.96 19.01
C LYS A 109 -7.61 -13.45 18.92
N SER A 110 -7.60 -12.72 20.04
CA SER A 110 -7.40 -11.27 20.05
C SER A 110 -5.92 -10.86 19.93
N ASP A 111 -5.01 -11.63 20.53
CA ASP A 111 -3.56 -11.42 20.38
C ASP A 111 -3.12 -11.56 18.92
N LEU A 112 -3.73 -12.50 18.20
CA LEU A 112 -3.48 -12.68 16.77
C LEU A 112 -4.06 -11.55 15.91
N ASP A 113 -5.24 -11.03 16.27
CA ASP A 113 -5.83 -9.86 15.62
C ASP A 113 -4.88 -8.65 15.73
N GLU A 114 -4.28 -8.45 16.90
CA GLU A 114 -3.31 -7.36 17.16
C GLU A 114 -1.96 -7.61 16.48
N HIS A 115 -1.48 -8.86 16.43
CA HIS A 115 -0.26 -9.19 15.70
C HIS A 115 -0.39 -8.89 14.19
N ILE A 116 -1.54 -9.23 13.59
CA ILE A 116 -1.81 -8.90 12.18
C ILE A 116 -1.78 -7.38 11.96
N ILE A 117 -2.40 -6.62 12.85
CA ILE A 117 -2.37 -5.14 12.77
C ILE A 117 -0.94 -4.61 12.88
N ASP A 118 -0.13 -5.16 13.79
CA ASP A 118 1.26 -4.76 14.00
C ASP A 118 2.12 -4.97 12.75
N GLU A 119 1.96 -6.12 12.07
CA GLU A 119 2.64 -6.41 10.80
C GLU A 119 2.17 -5.50 9.65
N LEU A 120 0.87 -5.22 9.54
CA LEU A 120 0.34 -4.27 8.56
C LEU A 120 0.87 -2.85 8.79
N ALA A 121 0.99 -2.44 10.05
CA ALA A 121 1.55 -1.13 10.40
C ALA A 121 3.06 -1.05 10.09
N ARG A 122 3.82 -2.14 10.28
CA ARG A 122 5.23 -2.23 9.85
C ARG A 122 5.37 -2.19 8.34
N MET A 123 4.45 -2.80 7.59
CA MET A 123 4.41 -2.73 6.13
C MET A 123 4.27 -1.28 5.65
N VAL A 124 3.32 -0.52 6.22
CA VAL A 124 3.13 0.91 5.89
C VAL A 124 4.38 1.71 6.23
N TYR A 125 4.94 1.55 7.43
CA TYR A 125 6.20 2.22 7.81
C TYR A 125 7.33 1.92 6.82
N GLY A 126 7.55 0.65 6.47
CA GLY A 126 8.56 0.25 5.50
C GLY A 126 8.36 0.93 4.14
N SER A 127 7.12 1.03 3.68
CA SER A 127 6.80 1.69 2.42
C SER A 127 6.98 3.20 2.47
N ASN A 128 6.66 3.87 3.59
CA ASN A 128 6.96 5.29 3.76
C ASN A 128 8.47 5.56 3.79
N MET A 129 9.25 4.67 4.42
CA MET A 129 10.71 4.84 4.53
C MET A 129 11.44 4.69 3.19
N ILE A 130 10.90 3.95 2.22
CA ILE A 130 11.44 3.90 0.85
C ILE A 130 11.45 5.29 0.23
N GLU A 131 10.40 6.07 0.49
CA GLU A 131 10.21 7.42 -0.02
C GLU A 131 10.76 8.52 0.90
N ASN A 132 11.33 8.14 2.04
CA ASN A 132 11.81 9.06 3.08
C ASN A 132 10.73 10.06 3.53
N VAL A 133 9.49 9.57 3.65
CA VAL A 133 8.30 10.35 4.06
C VAL A 133 7.71 9.82 5.38
N GLY A 134 6.76 10.55 5.97
CA GLY A 134 6.11 10.15 7.21
C GLY A 134 6.92 10.47 8.48
N GLY A 135 7.00 9.52 9.41
CA GLY A 135 7.51 9.75 10.76
C GLY A 135 8.27 8.56 11.35
N GLY A 136 8.70 8.69 12.60
CA GLY A 136 9.39 7.61 13.30
C GLY A 136 8.53 6.34 13.44
N LEU A 137 9.19 5.19 13.65
CA LEU A 137 8.54 3.88 13.74
C LEU A 137 7.37 3.87 14.74
N ASP A 138 7.62 4.22 15.99
CA ASP A 138 6.60 4.15 17.05
C ASP A 138 5.37 5.02 16.74
N PHE A 139 5.61 6.21 16.18
CA PHE A 139 4.55 7.13 15.79
C PHE A 139 3.73 6.59 14.61
N THR A 140 4.42 6.07 13.59
CA THR A 140 3.78 5.46 12.42
C THR A 140 2.93 4.26 12.81
N LEU A 141 3.47 3.39 13.68
CA LEU A 141 2.73 2.23 14.18
C LEU A 141 1.49 2.65 14.95
N LYS A 142 1.56 3.69 15.79
CA LYS A 142 0.41 4.22 16.53
C LYS A 142 -0.72 4.65 15.59
N LEU A 143 -0.42 5.49 14.59
CA LEU A 143 -1.44 5.98 13.65
C LEU A 143 -2.03 4.87 12.78
N CYS A 144 -1.19 3.99 12.24
CA CYS A 144 -1.66 2.86 11.44
C CYS A 144 -2.57 1.92 12.25
N LYS A 145 -2.22 1.67 13.51
CA LYS A 145 -3.05 0.86 14.43
C LYS A 145 -4.43 1.48 14.65
N ASP A 146 -4.51 2.79 14.82
CA ASP A 146 -5.79 3.48 14.98
C ASP A 146 -6.67 3.32 13.72
N VAL A 147 -6.08 3.48 12.53
CA VAL A 147 -6.76 3.22 11.24
C VAL A 147 -7.22 1.76 11.14
N PHE A 148 -6.34 0.79 11.37
CA PHE A 148 -6.67 -0.63 11.15
C PHE A 148 -7.63 -1.21 12.19
N ARG A 149 -7.67 -0.68 13.42
CA ARG A 149 -8.67 -1.08 14.42
C ARG A 149 -10.07 -0.52 14.11
N GLY A 150 -10.15 0.62 13.41
CA GLY A 150 -11.41 1.23 12.95
C GLY A 150 -12.37 1.70 14.04
N GLY A 151 -11.89 1.84 15.30
CA GLY A 151 -12.67 2.33 16.43
C GLY A 151 -12.54 3.83 16.69
N LYS A 152 -11.44 4.44 16.23
CA LYS A 152 -11.17 5.88 16.31
C LYS A 152 -10.44 6.29 15.03
N GLU A 153 -11.14 6.97 14.13
CA GLU A 153 -10.48 7.59 12.97
C GLU A 153 -9.46 8.62 13.49
N PRO A 154 -8.19 8.58 13.02
CA PRO A 154 -7.25 9.65 13.31
C PRO A 154 -7.84 11.00 12.87
N PRO A 155 -7.61 12.09 13.63
CA PRO A 155 -8.08 13.40 13.22
C PRO A 155 -7.50 13.77 11.85
N GLU A 156 -8.29 14.44 11.01
CA GLU A 156 -7.83 14.82 9.66
C GLU A 156 -6.63 15.80 9.70
N GLU A 157 -6.53 16.58 10.77
CA GLU A 157 -5.44 17.51 11.03
C GLU A 157 -5.06 17.50 12.51
N ILE A 158 -3.78 17.72 12.77
CA ILE A 158 -3.23 17.91 14.11
C ILE A 158 -2.84 19.38 14.28
N SER A 159 -3.05 19.92 15.47
CA SER A 159 -2.67 21.29 15.84
C SER A 159 -1.28 21.31 16.48
N GLU A 160 -0.63 22.49 16.48
CA GLU A 160 0.67 22.69 17.15
C GLU A 160 0.67 22.38 18.66
N ARG A 161 -0.51 22.22 19.27
CA ARG A 161 -0.66 21.88 20.69
C ARG A 161 -0.80 20.38 20.92
N ASP A 162 -0.93 19.60 19.86
CA ASP A 162 -1.08 18.15 19.96
C ASP A 162 0.28 17.48 20.18
N PRO A 163 0.39 16.51 21.11
CA PRO A 163 1.64 15.77 21.32
C PRO A 163 2.14 15.06 20.05
N ASP A 164 1.21 14.69 19.17
CA ASP A 164 1.51 14.05 17.88
C ASP A 164 2.22 15.02 16.91
N TYR A 165 1.92 16.32 17.02
CA TYR A 165 2.61 17.37 16.25
C TYR A 165 4.04 17.53 16.73
N GLU A 166 4.24 17.64 18.04
CA GLU A 166 5.57 17.77 18.67
C GLU A 166 6.45 16.55 18.33
N GLN A 167 5.90 15.34 18.35
CA GLN A 167 6.65 14.13 18.02
C GLN A 167 7.14 14.11 16.56
N LEU A 168 6.30 14.55 15.62
CA LEU A 168 6.68 14.69 14.21
C LEU A 168 7.72 15.81 14.02
N GLU A 169 7.53 16.96 14.65
CA GLU A 169 8.49 18.07 14.59
C GLU A 169 9.89 17.65 15.05
N ILE A 170 9.96 16.95 16.18
CA ILE A 170 11.21 16.40 16.73
C ILE A 170 11.82 15.39 15.75
N TYR A 171 11.01 14.48 15.20
CA TYR A 171 11.50 13.47 14.26
C TYR A 171 12.07 14.11 12.99
N LEU A 172 11.32 15.00 12.35
CA LEU A 172 11.73 15.67 11.12
C LEU A 172 13.00 16.50 11.34
N SER A 173 13.06 17.25 12.44
CA SER A 173 14.24 18.05 12.80
C SER A 173 15.48 17.19 13.06
N ASN A 174 15.34 16.05 13.74
CA ASN A 174 16.46 15.15 14.03
C ASN A 174 17.00 14.40 12.81
N ASN A 175 16.23 14.32 11.73
CA ASN A 175 16.61 13.63 10.49
C ASN A 175 16.95 14.62 9.35
N ASP A 176 17.16 15.90 9.65
CA ASP A 176 17.44 16.95 8.67
C ASP A 176 16.38 17.07 7.55
N LEU A 177 15.11 16.76 7.88
CA LEU A 177 13.97 16.84 6.96
C LEU A 177 13.25 18.20 7.08
N PRO A 178 12.52 18.64 6.03
CA PRO A 178 11.63 19.80 6.14
C PRO A 178 10.67 19.67 7.32
N CYS A 179 10.64 20.68 8.20
CA CYS A 179 9.87 20.64 9.46
C CYS A 179 9.00 21.89 9.68
N LYS A 180 8.64 22.62 8.62
CA LYS A 180 7.64 23.70 8.75
C LYS A 180 6.28 23.08 9.04
N HIS A 181 5.35 23.91 9.51
CA HIS A 181 3.98 23.47 9.80
C HIS A 181 3.34 22.66 8.66
N ALA A 182 3.48 23.11 7.41
CA ALA A 182 2.97 22.39 6.25
C ALA A 182 3.62 21.00 6.06
N ASP A 183 4.93 20.89 6.30
CA ASP A 183 5.68 19.65 6.18
C ASP A 183 5.24 18.64 7.24
N ILE A 184 5.06 19.10 8.50
CA ILE A 184 4.56 18.28 9.61
C ILE A 184 3.18 17.72 9.31
N LEU A 185 2.26 18.58 8.83
CA LEU A 185 0.92 18.15 8.45
C LEU A 185 0.93 17.18 7.27
N GLN A 186 1.84 17.36 6.31
CA GLN A 186 2.00 16.46 5.19
C GLN A 186 2.51 15.09 5.66
N SER A 187 3.56 15.03 6.47
CA SER A 187 4.07 13.78 7.05
C SER A 187 3.02 13.02 7.87
N TYR A 188 2.19 13.74 8.63
CA TYR A 188 1.05 13.16 9.33
C TYR A 188 0.06 12.49 8.34
N ARG A 189 -0.37 13.23 7.32
CA ARG A 189 -1.32 12.73 6.31
C ARG A 189 -0.74 11.57 5.52
N GLU A 190 0.54 11.60 5.16
CA GLU A 190 1.19 10.52 4.42
C GLU A 190 1.13 9.18 5.17
N ILE A 191 1.21 9.19 6.50
CA ILE A 191 1.04 7.97 7.30
C ILE A 191 -0.42 7.51 7.28
N VAL A 192 -1.35 8.41 7.61
CA VAL A 192 -2.78 8.08 7.75
C VAL A 192 -3.35 7.61 6.42
N GLN A 193 -3.11 8.36 5.34
CA GLN A 193 -3.62 8.06 4.01
C GLN A 193 -3.05 6.76 3.43
N HIS A 194 -1.79 6.44 3.74
CA HIS A 194 -1.21 5.15 3.34
C HIS A 194 -1.89 3.99 4.07
N ALA A 195 -2.13 4.12 5.38
CA ALA A 195 -2.88 3.11 6.13
C ALA A 195 -4.32 2.97 5.61
N GLU A 196 -5.01 4.08 5.28
CA GLU A 196 -6.37 4.06 4.71
C GLU A 196 -6.41 3.37 3.34
N ALA A 197 -5.47 3.67 2.44
CA ALA A 197 -5.37 3.02 1.15
C ALA A 197 -5.09 1.51 1.27
N ALA A 198 -4.17 1.13 2.16
CA ALA A 198 -3.87 -0.28 2.43
C ALA A 198 -5.09 -1.01 3.01
N ARG A 199 -5.78 -0.41 3.98
CA ARG A 199 -7.03 -0.92 4.56
C ARG A 199 -8.06 -1.14 3.46
N PHE A 200 -8.31 -0.13 2.62
CA PHE A 200 -9.29 -0.20 1.54
C PHE A 200 -8.99 -1.36 0.58
N MET A 201 -7.74 -1.51 0.11
CA MET A 201 -7.40 -2.59 -0.81
C MET A 201 -7.57 -3.97 -0.18
N ILE A 202 -7.15 -4.16 1.08
CA ILE A 202 -7.29 -5.44 1.80
C ILE A 202 -8.77 -5.76 2.01
N GLU A 203 -9.59 -4.77 2.36
CA GLU A 203 -11.04 -4.95 2.51
C GLU A 203 -11.69 -5.36 1.18
N GLN A 204 -11.39 -4.66 0.09
CA GLN A 204 -12.02 -4.95 -1.20
C GLN A 204 -11.55 -6.29 -1.80
N VAL A 205 -10.24 -6.51 -1.88
CA VAL A 205 -9.66 -7.63 -2.62
C VAL A 205 -9.60 -8.89 -1.76
N CYS A 206 -9.10 -8.79 -0.53
CA CYS A 206 -8.86 -9.97 0.30
C CYS A 206 -10.09 -10.39 1.11
N ILE A 207 -10.77 -9.45 1.78
CA ILE A 207 -11.89 -9.76 2.68
C ILE A 207 -13.18 -9.95 1.89
N ASN A 208 -13.51 -9.00 1.00
CA ASN A 208 -14.73 -9.05 0.19
C ASN A 208 -14.58 -9.92 -1.07
N SER A 209 -13.40 -10.53 -1.28
CA SER A 209 -13.11 -11.43 -2.41
C SER A 209 -13.43 -10.82 -3.79
N LYS A 210 -13.29 -9.50 -3.95
CA LYS A 210 -13.45 -8.85 -5.25
C LYS A 210 -12.18 -9.03 -6.08
N GLY A 211 -12.33 -9.28 -7.38
CA GLY A 211 -11.21 -9.15 -8.31
C GLY A 211 -10.65 -7.73 -8.30
N LEU A 212 -9.34 -7.59 -8.50
CA LEU A 212 -8.72 -6.27 -8.68
C LEU A 212 -9.36 -5.59 -9.91
N SER A 213 -9.73 -4.32 -9.77
CA SER A 213 -10.36 -3.54 -10.84
C SER A 213 -9.74 -2.15 -10.96
N GLU A 214 -9.96 -1.50 -12.11
CA GLU A 214 -9.54 -0.12 -12.34
C GLU A 214 -10.09 0.82 -11.25
N ASP A 215 -11.36 0.65 -10.87
CA ASP A 215 -12.02 1.45 -9.84
C ASP A 215 -11.38 1.26 -8.46
N ILE A 216 -11.00 0.03 -8.10
CA ILE A 216 -10.30 -0.25 -6.82
C ILE A 216 -8.93 0.45 -6.82
N ILE A 217 -8.17 0.36 -7.91
CA ILE A 217 -6.85 1.00 -8.02
C ILE A 217 -6.98 2.53 -7.95
N VAL A 218 -7.94 3.08 -8.68
CA VAL A 218 -8.20 4.53 -8.71
C VAL A 218 -8.64 5.04 -7.33
N GLN A 219 -9.55 4.33 -6.66
CA GLN A 219 -9.98 4.69 -5.31
C GLN A 219 -8.84 4.58 -4.30
N ALA A 220 -8.07 3.48 -4.32
CA ALA A 220 -6.92 3.30 -3.44
C ALA A 220 -5.86 4.40 -3.63
N HIS A 221 -5.58 4.78 -4.88
CA HIS A 221 -4.71 5.92 -5.18
C HIS A 221 -5.31 7.25 -4.70
N GLY A 222 -6.63 7.40 -4.81
CA GLY A 222 -7.37 8.53 -4.23
C GLY A 222 -7.16 8.65 -2.73
N ASP A 223 -7.38 7.57 -2.00
CA ASP A 223 -7.18 7.50 -0.55
C ASP A 223 -5.72 7.77 -0.20
N LEU A 224 -4.76 7.16 -0.90
CA LEU A 224 -3.32 7.31 -0.66
C LEU A 224 -2.83 8.76 -0.80
N THR A 225 -3.45 9.55 -1.68
CA THR A 225 -2.94 10.87 -2.09
C THR A 225 -3.83 12.02 -1.66
N TYR A 226 -4.92 11.73 -0.95
CA TYR A 226 -5.86 12.73 -0.47
C TYR A 226 -5.15 13.76 0.43
N LYS A 227 -5.25 15.04 0.07
CA LYS A 227 -4.60 16.17 0.76
C LYS A 227 -3.07 16.11 0.86
N ILE A 228 -2.43 15.32 0.00
CA ILE A 228 -0.97 15.30 -0.18
C ILE A 228 -0.61 16.24 -1.33
N GLU A 229 0.12 17.30 -1.05
CA GLU A 229 0.53 18.25 -2.10
C GLU A 229 1.87 17.79 -2.69
N ILE A 230 1.94 17.59 -4.01
CA ILE A 230 3.21 17.26 -4.69
C ILE A 230 4.10 18.50 -4.79
N SER A 231 3.48 19.66 -5.07
CA SER A 231 4.17 20.95 -5.16
C SER A 231 3.14 22.07 -5.11
N GLU A 232 3.61 23.32 -5.00
CA GLU A 232 2.75 24.52 -5.09
C GLU A 232 1.91 24.59 -6.39
N HIS A 233 2.28 23.82 -7.42
CA HIS A 233 1.65 23.84 -8.74
C HIS A 233 0.76 22.62 -9.03
N ILE A 234 0.93 21.54 -8.27
CA ILE A 234 0.21 20.28 -8.49
C ILE A 234 -0.47 19.93 -7.17
N SER A 235 -1.70 20.42 -7.04
CA SER A 235 -2.50 20.13 -5.86
C SER A 235 -3.11 18.73 -5.93
N TRP A 236 -3.29 18.09 -4.77
CA TRP A 236 -3.92 16.77 -4.64
C TRP A 236 -5.21 16.63 -5.44
N ASN A 237 -6.05 17.67 -5.48
CA ASN A 237 -7.34 17.62 -6.17
C ASN A 237 -7.24 17.46 -7.71
N VAL A 238 -6.05 17.69 -8.28
CA VAL A 238 -5.78 17.53 -9.72
C VAL A 238 -5.43 16.09 -10.08
N TYR A 239 -4.71 15.38 -9.21
CA TYR A 239 -4.10 14.09 -9.54
C TYR A 239 -4.61 12.91 -8.69
N SER A 240 -5.15 13.19 -7.50
CA SER A 240 -5.63 12.16 -6.58
C SER A 240 -6.74 11.33 -7.23
N GLY A 241 -6.56 10.01 -7.23
CA GLY A 241 -7.47 9.06 -7.89
C GLY A 241 -7.63 9.31 -9.40
N ARG A 242 -6.60 9.78 -10.10
CA ARG A 242 -6.67 10.05 -11.53
C ARG A 242 -5.41 9.58 -12.24
N TYR A 243 -5.58 9.10 -13.47
CA TYR A 243 -4.44 8.93 -14.36
C TYR A 243 -3.81 10.28 -14.68
N ARG A 244 -2.48 10.28 -14.77
CA ARG A 244 -1.74 11.47 -15.21
C ARG A 244 -2.12 11.87 -16.63
N LEU A 245 -2.08 13.17 -16.88
CA LEU A 245 -2.43 13.78 -18.17
C LEU A 245 -1.19 14.28 -18.94
N TRP A 246 0.01 13.97 -18.45
CA TRP A 246 1.28 14.38 -19.02
C TRP A 246 2.34 13.30 -18.84
N ASN A 247 3.39 13.39 -19.65
CA ASN A 247 4.54 12.49 -19.58
C ASN A 247 5.43 12.88 -18.41
N VAL A 248 5.98 11.87 -17.74
CA VAL A 248 6.83 12.02 -16.56
C VAL A 248 8.08 11.17 -16.72
N GLN A 249 9.16 11.59 -16.05
CA GLN A 249 10.42 10.86 -15.99
C GLN A 249 10.96 10.93 -14.56
N CYS A 250 11.67 9.89 -14.14
CA CYS A 250 12.43 9.87 -12.89
C CYS A 250 13.89 9.57 -13.23
N GLY A 251 14.79 10.53 -12.96
CA GLY A 251 16.17 10.46 -13.41
C GLY A 251 16.27 10.30 -14.94
N SER A 252 16.86 9.19 -15.39
CA SER A 252 16.94 8.83 -16.82
C SER A 252 15.83 7.90 -17.30
N HIS A 253 14.94 7.48 -16.41
CA HIS A 253 13.83 6.59 -16.73
C HIS A 253 12.63 7.41 -17.22
N VAL A 254 12.24 7.21 -18.47
CA VAL A 254 11.03 7.80 -19.04
C VAL A 254 9.90 6.80 -18.89
N PHE A 255 8.84 7.20 -18.16
CA PHE A 255 7.67 6.35 -18.00
C PHE A 255 6.86 6.28 -19.30
N MET A 256 5.91 5.34 -19.36
CA MET A 256 5.00 5.16 -20.48
C MET A 256 4.36 6.49 -20.93
N ASP A 257 3.94 6.61 -22.19
CA ASP A 257 3.16 7.80 -22.58
C ASP A 257 1.83 7.86 -21.81
N HIS A 258 1.44 9.05 -21.34
CA HIS A 258 0.26 9.24 -20.49
C HIS A 258 -1.04 8.73 -21.16
N SER A 259 -1.12 8.83 -22.49
CA SER A 259 -2.28 8.36 -23.26
C SER A 259 -2.44 6.84 -23.25
N LYS A 260 -1.38 6.10 -22.92
CA LYS A 260 -1.36 4.63 -22.91
C LYS A 260 -1.56 4.02 -21.53
N VAL A 261 -1.38 4.79 -20.45
CA VAL A 261 -1.40 4.27 -19.07
C VAL A 261 -2.71 3.55 -18.76
N ARG A 262 -3.86 4.13 -19.15
CA ARG A 262 -5.16 3.51 -18.89
C ARG A 262 -5.33 2.17 -19.59
N ILE A 263 -4.88 2.08 -20.84
CA ILE A 263 -4.92 0.84 -21.62
C ILE A 263 -4.02 -0.21 -20.95
N ALA A 264 -2.79 0.17 -20.60
CA ALA A 264 -1.85 -0.74 -19.93
C ALA A 264 -2.37 -1.23 -18.58
N MET A 265 -3.04 -0.37 -17.80
CA MET A 265 -3.64 -0.77 -16.52
C MET A 265 -4.74 -1.81 -16.71
N ARG A 266 -5.64 -1.60 -17.67
CA ARG A 266 -6.68 -2.58 -18.00
C ARG A 266 -6.07 -3.91 -18.45
N ASP A 267 -5.11 -3.85 -19.37
CA ASP A 267 -4.46 -5.05 -19.91
C ASP A 267 -3.72 -5.83 -18.79
N MET A 268 -3.07 -5.12 -17.84
CA MET A 268 -2.43 -5.72 -16.65
C MET A 268 -3.45 -6.42 -15.73
N ILE A 269 -4.61 -5.81 -15.49
CA ILE A 269 -5.68 -6.41 -14.66
C ILE A 269 -6.23 -7.67 -15.33
N GLU A 270 -6.51 -7.62 -16.64
CA GLU A 270 -6.98 -8.77 -17.42
C GLU A 270 -5.94 -9.91 -17.42
N GLU A 271 -4.66 -9.58 -17.52
CA GLU A 271 -3.56 -10.55 -17.44
C GLU A 271 -3.49 -11.22 -16.07
N LEU A 272 -3.60 -10.42 -14.98
CA LEU A 272 -3.61 -10.92 -13.60
C LEU A 272 -4.76 -11.90 -13.37
N GLU A 273 -5.97 -11.56 -13.79
CA GLU A 273 -7.13 -12.45 -13.67
C GLU A 273 -6.93 -13.75 -14.46
N SER A 274 -6.40 -13.65 -15.68
CA SER A 274 -6.06 -14.81 -16.51
C SER A 274 -5.04 -15.71 -15.83
N ASP A 275 -3.98 -15.16 -15.24
CA ASP A 275 -2.93 -15.93 -14.59
C ASP A 275 -3.40 -16.58 -13.29
N ILE A 276 -4.22 -15.89 -12.49
CA ILE A 276 -4.90 -16.48 -11.32
C ILE A 276 -5.78 -17.66 -11.77
N LYS A 277 -6.56 -17.51 -12.84
CA LYS A 277 -7.40 -18.60 -13.36
C LYS A 277 -6.58 -19.80 -13.83
N LYS A 278 -5.44 -19.57 -14.50
CA LYS A 278 -4.52 -20.65 -14.89
C LYS A 278 -3.96 -21.37 -13.66
N ALA A 279 -3.54 -20.63 -12.64
CA ALA A 279 -3.04 -21.18 -11.38
C ALA A 279 -4.11 -22.03 -10.68
N THR A 280 -5.35 -21.53 -10.62
CA THR A 280 -6.49 -22.26 -10.05
C THR A 280 -6.78 -23.56 -10.82
N ASN A 281 -6.82 -23.51 -12.15
CA ASN A 281 -7.02 -24.71 -12.97
C ASN A 281 -5.90 -25.75 -12.80
N LYS A 282 -4.66 -25.29 -12.56
CA LYS A 282 -3.50 -26.15 -12.28
C LYS A 282 -3.49 -26.66 -10.83
N GLY A 283 -4.24 -26.04 -9.92
CA GLY A 283 -4.19 -26.30 -8.48
C GLY A 283 -2.89 -25.85 -7.81
N GLN A 284 -2.10 -25.00 -8.47
CA GLN A 284 -0.77 -24.57 -8.01
C GLN A 284 -0.55 -23.09 -8.30
N ILE A 285 0.10 -22.38 -7.37
CA ILE A 285 0.42 -20.95 -7.52
C ILE A 285 1.81 -20.64 -6.97
N ASP A 286 2.56 -19.78 -7.65
CA ASP A 286 3.71 -19.09 -7.08
C ASP A 286 3.29 -17.67 -6.69
N PRO A 287 2.93 -17.41 -5.42
CA PRO A 287 2.45 -16.09 -5.02
C PRO A 287 3.56 -15.02 -5.09
N VAL A 288 4.83 -15.41 -4.95
CA VAL A 288 5.96 -14.47 -4.98
C VAL A 288 6.26 -14.05 -6.41
N ALA A 289 6.35 -15.00 -7.33
CA ALA A 289 6.55 -14.69 -8.75
C ALA A 289 5.38 -13.87 -9.31
N LEU A 290 4.14 -14.22 -8.96
CA LEU A 290 2.94 -13.49 -9.37
C LEU A 290 2.97 -12.04 -8.84
N ALA A 291 3.18 -11.84 -7.54
CA ALA A 291 3.26 -10.51 -6.95
C ALA A 291 4.40 -9.68 -7.55
N SER A 292 5.58 -10.30 -7.76
CA SER A 292 6.74 -9.64 -8.37
C SER A 292 6.45 -9.16 -9.79
N LYS A 293 5.85 -10.02 -10.64
CA LYS A 293 5.46 -9.67 -12.02
C LYS A 293 4.57 -8.43 -12.05
N TYR A 294 3.48 -8.44 -11.27
CA TYR A 294 2.51 -7.34 -11.32
C TYR A 294 2.97 -6.09 -10.58
N CYS A 295 3.82 -6.21 -9.56
CA CYS A 295 4.52 -5.06 -8.97
C CYS A 295 5.43 -4.39 -10.01
N HIS A 296 6.19 -5.18 -10.78
CA HIS A 296 7.06 -4.65 -11.84
C HIS A 296 6.29 -4.04 -13.01
N GLN A 297 5.16 -4.62 -13.42
CA GLN A 297 4.32 -4.07 -14.49
C GLN A 297 3.58 -2.80 -14.07
N PHE A 298 3.21 -2.66 -12.79
CA PHE A 298 2.47 -1.52 -12.28
C PHE A 298 3.32 -0.24 -12.17
N VAL A 299 4.59 -0.38 -11.77
CA VAL A 299 5.56 0.71 -11.58
C VAL A 299 6.12 1.21 -12.91
#